data_AF-A0A6C0ICZ7-F1
#
_entry.id   AF-A0A6C0ICZ7-F1
#
_cell.length_a   1.000
_cell.length_b   1.000
_cell.length_c   1.000
_cell.angle_alpha   90.00
_cell.angle_beta   90.00
_cell.angle_gamma   90.00
#
_symmetry.space_group_name_H-M   'P 1'
#
loop_
_entity.id
_entity.type
_entity.pdbx_description
1 polymer ?
#
loop_
_entity_poly.entity_id
_entity_poly.type
_entity_poly.pdbx_seq_one_letter_code
_entity_poly.pdbx_strand_id
1 'polypeptide(L)'
;MLTFLFDLDGTLVITDEIYFQVWKTILEEYNIVLTEEIFTTYIQGNNDQSVINSLLGNLHIDKYQLSVTKDTLFIKNMEKLRIIDGVYSFLQKVHEAGYKCGIVTNCNRNVATKIIDKLEIGELVDLVITANDCTQGKPNPEPYLLAITRLNTTHDQCIIFEDSKSGILSAQSVNPKLLIGVETIYDKTELRNHNVQYSITNYVGLDISTVLKYSISAYEDISKKLLYSLNNENISEILIDPVKLKGGFIADVIQFKTSMKDGSFEHHVLKYENTESNNLSKMAKQLELYQREYYFYKIISPHVPIKIPKMRAMFQGNDFIDCGIILEDLLERGFTINLNLNTENIDISLKIVDRMAKMHSKFWNTDLKKRFPELKNTIDPCFCPFIGDFIREKYELFQQKWWKNMNPLQFRKCNEIIANFGNIQKRFSSGNHITFIHGDIKSPNIFYDVQNGNEPYFLDWQHCAMGKGVQDVIFFIIESFDLKQIPIVFGIIKHYYYKKLIEYGVNNYSWKEYEDDLVDAICYVPFFTSIWFGTTPQDELIDKNFPFFFINKMLFLLEHTSVEDTVKNM
;
A
#
# COMPACT_ATOMS: atom_id res chain seq x y z
N MET A 1 -6.15 -2.39 31.66
CA MET A 1 -5.41 -1.29 32.31
C MET A 1 -4.46 -0.72 31.28
N LEU A 2 -4.39 0.60 31.10
CA LEU A 2 -3.56 1.14 30.02
C LEU A 2 -2.08 0.88 30.26
N THR A 3 -1.38 0.69 29.16
CA THR A 3 0.06 0.42 29.12
C THR A 3 0.72 1.42 28.19
N PHE A 4 1.77 2.09 28.66
CA PHE A 4 2.55 3.04 27.88
C PHE A 4 3.84 2.35 27.45
N LEU A 5 4.06 2.23 26.15
CA LEU A 5 5.26 1.64 25.57
C LEU A 5 6.06 2.72 24.86
N PHE A 6 7.33 2.86 25.19
CA PHE A 6 8.19 3.89 24.62
C PHE A 6 9.31 3.21 23.83
N ASP A 7 9.59 3.70 22.63
CA ASP A 7 10.94 3.54 22.09
C ASP A 7 11.96 4.31 22.96
N LEU A 8 13.25 4.06 22.76
CA LEU A 8 14.32 4.65 23.55
C LEU A 8 15.06 5.76 22.79
N ASP A 9 15.58 5.45 21.61
CA ASP A 9 16.51 6.27 20.84
C ASP A 9 15.74 7.15 19.87
N GLY A 10 15.77 8.46 20.10
CA GLY A 10 14.94 9.44 19.40
C GLY A 10 13.58 9.66 20.07
N THR A 11 13.16 8.77 20.99
CA THR A 11 11.87 8.87 21.70
C THR A 11 11.98 9.28 23.16
N LEU A 12 12.99 8.83 23.92
CA LEU A 12 13.26 9.28 25.30
C LEU A 12 14.57 10.07 25.38
N VAL A 13 15.54 9.73 24.53
CA VAL A 13 16.85 10.36 24.47
C VAL A 13 17.21 10.65 23.01
N ILE A 14 18.06 11.66 22.79
CA ILE A 14 18.63 11.94 21.46
C ILE A 14 20.05 11.36 21.45
N THR A 15 20.29 10.41 20.54
CA THR A 15 21.56 9.66 20.43
C THR A 15 22.32 9.90 19.13
N ASP A 16 21.81 10.77 18.24
CA ASP A 16 22.42 11.04 16.93
C ASP A 16 23.88 11.50 16.99
N GLU A 17 24.23 12.42 17.91
CA GLU A 17 25.63 12.86 18.04
C GLU A 17 26.55 11.72 18.50
N ILE A 18 26.04 10.80 19.32
CA ILE A 18 26.78 9.61 19.76
C ILE A 18 26.99 8.68 18.57
N TYR A 19 25.92 8.34 17.85
CA TYR A 19 26.00 7.45 16.69
C TYR A 19 26.85 8.04 15.56
N PHE A 20 26.86 9.35 15.38
CA PHE A 20 27.78 10.01 14.46
C PHE A 20 29.24 9.73 14.84
N GLN A 21 29.63 9.87 16.11
CA GLN A 21 31.00 9.55 16.54
C GLN A 21 31.31 8.05 16.43
N VAL A 22 30.37 7.19 16.82
CA VAL A 22 30.52 5.72 16.71
C VAL A 22 30.79 5.32 15.27
N TRP A 23 29.94 5.74 14.34
CA TRP A 23 30.09 5.38 12.94
C TRP A 23 31.27 6.09 12.28
N LYS A 24 31.62 7.31 12.70
CA LYS A 24 32.85 7.97 12.25
C LYS A 24 34.08 7.12 12.58
N THR A 25 34.22 6.68 13.84
CA THR A 25 35.36 5.83 14.24
C THR A 25 35.37 4.49 13.50
N ILE A 26 34.21 3.85 13.30
CA ILE A 26 34.11 2.58 12.56
C ILE A 26 34.50 2.77 11.09
N LEU A 27 33.99 3.81 10.43
CA LEU A 27 34.23 4.07 9.01
C LEU A 27 35.68 4.52 8.73
N GLU A 28 36.32 5.17 9.71
CA GLU A 28 37.76 5.51 9.65
C GLU A 28 38.65 4.27 9.47
N GLU A 29 38.31 3.12 10.07
CA GLU A 29 39.03 1.86 9.89
C GLU A 29 39.03 1.36 8.44
N TYR A 30 38.02 1.78 7.66
CA TYR A 30 37.85 1.44 6.25
C TYR A 30 38.25 2.58 5.31
N ASN A 31 38.90 3.63 5.83
CA ASN A 31 39.27 4.85 5.10
C ASN A 31 38.06 5.59 4.47
N ILE A 32 36.88 5.49 5.10
CA ILE A 32 35.67 6.21 4.68
C ILE A 32 35.48 7.42 5.60
N VAL A 33 35.40 8.60 5.01
CA VAL A 33 35.13 9.85 5.76
C VAL A 33 33.62 10.03 5.91
N LEU A 34 33.13 10.01 7.15
CA LEU A 34 31.72 10.27 7.45
C LEU A 34 31.42 11.78 7.44
N THR A 35 30.57 12.22 6.50
CA THR A 35 29.99 13.56 6.48
C THR A 35 28.59 13.55 7.10
N GLU A 36 28.06 14.74 7.46
CA GLU A 36 26.67 14.86 7.94
C GLU A 36 25.67 14.36 6.90
N GLU A 37 25.87 14.68 5.61
CA GLU A 37 25.01 14.21 4.52
C GLU A 37 24.99 12.67 4.44
N ILE A 38 26.15 12.01 4.57
CA ILE A 38 26.23 10.54 4.58
C ILE A 38 25.52 9.99 5.83
N PHE A 39 25.71 10.63 6.99
CA PHE A 39 25.06 10.21 8.22
C PHE A 39 23.53 10.30 8.11
N THR A 40 22.98 11.45 7.73
CA THR A 40 21.53 11.66 7.58
C THR A 40 20.92 10.76 6.51
N THR A 41 21.63 10.53 5.40
CA THR A 41 21.09 9.73 4.27
C THR A 41 21.13 8.23 4.54
N TYR A 42 22.22 7.72 5.12
CA TYR A 42 22.49 6.28 5.16
C TYR A 42 22.51 5.67 6.56
N ILE A 43 22.60 6.48 7.63
CA ILE A 43 22.81 6.00 9.00
C ILE A 43 21.66 6.37 9.93
N GLN A 44 21.28 7.65 9.99
CA GLN A 44 20.23 8.15 10.89
C GLN A 44 18.90 7.45 10.62
N GLY A 45 18.26 6.92 11.67
CA GLY A 45 16.98 6.20 11.58
C GLY A 45 17.02 4.84 10.85
N ASN A 46 18.19 4.40 10.37
CA ASN A 46 18.37 3.11 9.68
C ASN A 46 18.92 2.03 10.62
N ASN A 47 18.55 0.77 10.35
CA ASN A 47 19.14 -0.36 11.07
C ASN A 47 20.55 -0.71 10.54
N ASP A 48 21.35 -1.38 11.38
CA ASP A 48 22.73 -1.74 11.07
C ASP A 48 22.91 -2.51 9.78
N GLN A 49 21.97 -3.40 9.45
CA GLN A 49 22.03 -4.16 8.21
C GLN A 49 21.92 -3.25 6.98
N SER A 50 21.05 -2.25 7.04
CA SER A 50 20.89 -1.24 5.99
C SER A 50 22.16 -0.41 5.82
N VAL A 51 22.76 0.02 6.95
CA VAL A 51 24.01 0.81 6.95
C VAL A 51 25.15 -0.01 6.34
N ILE A 52 25.34 -1.24 6.79
CA ILE A 52 26.38 -2.15 6.28
C ILE A 52 26.20 -2.38 4.78
N ASN A 53 24.98 -2.67 4.33
CA ASN A 53 24.72 -2.91 2.91
C ASN A 53 24.99 -1.67 2.06
N SER A 54 24.64 -0.48 2.56
CA SER A 54 24.75 0.77 1.81
C SER A 54 26.18 1.31 1.75
N LEU A 55 26.92 1.23 2.87
CA LEU A 55 28.25 1.86 2.99
C LEU A 55 29.42 0.86 2.95
N LEU A 56 29.18 -0.40 3.33
CA LEU A 56 30.22 -1.41 3.53
C LEU A 56 29.96 -2.72 2.75
N GLY A 57 28.99 -2.73 1.81
CA GLY A 57 28.48 -3.97 1.19
C GLY A 57 29.50 -4.81 0.42
N ASN A 58 30.65 -4.21 0.05
CA ASN A 58 31.75 -4.90 -0.62
C ASN A 58 32.79 -5.50 0.35
N LEU A 59 32.60 -5.34 1.66
CA LEU A 59 33.53 -5.76 2.70
C LEU A 59 32.92 -6.89 3.54
N HIS A 60 33.76 -7.84 3.94
CA HIS A 60 33.33 -8.86 4.89
C HIS A 60 33.35 -8.26 6.30
N ILE A 61 32.17 -7.93 6.82
CA ILE A 61 31.99 -7.41 8.17
C ILE A 61 31.52 -8.53 9.11
N ASP A 62 32.26 -8.77 10.19
CA ASP A 62 31.77 -9.59 11.31
C ASP A 62 30.74 -8.76 12.10
N LYS A 63 29.46 -9.13 11.97
CA LYS A 63 28.34 -8.42 12.61
C LYS A 63 28.41 -8.48 14.13
N TYR A 64 28.92 -9.58 14.69
CA TYR A 64 29.03 -9.71 16.14
C TYR A 64 30.11 -8.75 16.66
N GLN A 65 31.28 -8.74 16.02
CA GLN A 65 32.36 -7.83 16.41
C GLN A 65 31.95 -6.36 16.22
N LEU A 66 31.28 -6.01 15.11
CA LEU A 66 30.76 -4.67 14.88
C LEU A 66 29.79 -4.24 16.00
N SER A 67 28.86 -5.12 16.38
CA SER A 67 27.89 -4.84 17.44
C SER A 67 28.59 -4.56 18.79
N VAL A 68 29.60 -5.36 19.15
CA VAL A 68 30.40 -5.16 20.37
C VAL A 68 31.19 -3.85 20.33
N THR A 69 31.81 -3.53 19.19
CA THR A 69 32.56 -2.28 19.00
C THR A 69 31.63 -1.08 19.11
N LYS A 70 30.45 -1.14 18.47
CA LYS A 70 29.42 -0.09 18.56
C LYS A 70 29.00 0.16 20.00
N ASP A 71 28.65 -0.88 20.76
CA ASP A 71 28.24 -0.74 22.16
C ASP A 71 29.35 -0.10 23.00
N THR A 72 30.60 -0.51 22.80
CA THR A 72 31.76 0.03 23.52
C THR A 72 31.96 1.52 23.21
N LEU A 73 31.92 1.89 21.93
CA LEU A 73 32.07 3.28 21.49
C LEU A 73 30.88 4.14 21.94
N PHE A 74 29.66 3.59 21.92
CA PHE A 74 28.46 4.28 22.38
C PHE A 74 28.60 4.65 23.86
N ILE A 75 28.94 3.67 24.70
CA ILE A 75 29.12 3.88 26.14
C ILE A 75 30.24 4.89 26.41
N LYS A 76 31.32 4.86 25.62
CA LYS A 76 32.43 5.81 25.74
C LYS A 76 32.04 7.27 25.46
N ASN A 77 31.03 7.48 24.61
CA ASN A 77 30.53 8.80 24.23
C ASN A 77 29.22 9.17 24.97
N MET A 78 28.83 8.41 26.00
CA MET A 78 27.55 8.56 26.69
C MET A 78 27.38 9.92 27.36
N GLU A 79 28.45 10.67 27.64
CA GLU A 79 28.40 12.06 28.11
C GLU A 79 27.62 12.99 27.17
N LYS A 80 27.57 12.68 25.87
CA LYS A 80 26.85 13.45 24.84
C LYS A 80 25.37 13.10 24.74
N LEU A 81 24.90 12.11 25.50
CA LEU A 81 23.50 11.70 25.53
C LEU A 81 22.64 12.87 26.00
N ARG A 82 21.65 13.26 25.19
CA ARG A 82 20.68 14.30 25.55
C ARG A 82 19.34 13.64 25.89
N ILE A 83 18.71 14.10 26.96
CA ILE A 83 17.38 13.64 27.39
C ILE A 83 16.35 14.55 26.72
N ILE A 84 15.25 13.99 26.22
CA ILE A 84 14.15 14.80 25.68
C ILE A 84 13.41 15.47 26.85
N ASP A 85 13.09 16.75 26.70
CA ASP A 85 12.53 17.53 27.80
C ASP A 85 11.20 16.93 28.31
N GLY A 86 11.07 16.83 29.63
CA GLY A 86 9.85 16.36 30.30
C GLY A 86 9.70 14.85 30.45
N VAL A 87 10.62 14.02 29.91
CA VAL A 87 10.54 12.55 29.97
C VAL A 87 10.30 12.03 31.39
N TYR A 88 11.18 12.39 32.34
CA TYR A 88 11.06 11.92 33.73
C TYR A 88 9.70 12.29 34.34
N SER A 89 9.29 13.56 34.19
CA SER A 89 8.01 14.04 34.73
C SER A 89 6.81 13.29 34.14
N PHE A 90 6.84 12.97 32.84
CA PHE A 90 5.74 12.25 32.21
C PHE A 90 5.69 10.79 32.66
N LEU A 91 6.83 10.08 32.68
CA LEU A 91 6.89 8.70 33.16
C LEU A 91 6.49 8.60 34.65
N GLN A 92 6.89 9.58 35.47
CA GLN A 92 6.45 9.65 36.86
C GLN A 92 4.93 9.76 36.97
N LYS A 93 4.27 10.62 36.18
CA LYS A 93 2.80 10.71 36.14
C LYS A 93 2.14 9.41 35.70
N VAL A 94 2.71 8.71 34.72
CA VAL A 94 2.21 7.41 34.25
C VAL A 94 2.26 6.38 35.39
N HIS A 95 3.38 6.34 36.11
CA HIS A 95 3.58 5.46 37.25
C HIS A 95 2.65 5.79 38.43
N GLU A 96 2.56 7.07 38.82
CA GLU A 96 1.69 7.55 39.92
C GLU A 96 0.20 7.31 39.62
N ALA A 97 -0.19 7.32 38.34
CA ALA A 97 -1.55 6.98 37.91
C ALA A 97 -1.82 5.46 37.89
N GLY A 98 -0.82 4.62 38.21
CA GLY A 98 -0.95 3.16 38.28
C GLY A 98 -1.02 2.47 36.91
N TYR A 99 -0.55 3.12 35.84
CA TYR A 99 -0.44 2.50 34.51
C TYR A 99 0.88 1.75 34.36
N LYS A 100 0.89 0.73 33.49
CA LYS A 100 2.11 -0.01 33.17
C LYS A 100 2.99 0.80 32.21
N CYS A 101 4.29 0.74 32.40
CA CYS A 101 5.29 1.42 31.59
C CYS A 101 6.31 0.41 31.04
N GLY A 102 6.51 0.40 29.73
CA GLY A 102 7.49 -0.48 29.07
C GLY A 102 8.38 0.30 28.12
N ILE A 103 9.64 -0.11 28.01
CA ILE A 103 10.57 0.36 26.97
C ILE A 103 10.77 -0.77 25.96
N VAL A 104 10.68 -0.45 24.67
CA VAL A 104 10.86 -1.40 23.57
C VAL A 104 11.84 -0.78 22.58
N THR A 105 13.05 -1.32 22.45
CA THR A 105 14.13 -0.72 21.64
C THR A 105 14.88 -1.75 20.80
N ASN A 106 15.42 -1.31 19.66
CA ASN A 106 16.39 -2.07 18.86
C ASN A 106 17.82 -1.99 19.43
N CYS A 107 18.06 -1.27 20.52
CA CYS A 107 19.35 -1.27 21.19
C CYS A 107 19.66 -2.60 21.87
N ASN A 108 20.96 -2.90 21.96
CA ASN A 108 21.45 -3.97 22.79
C ASN A 108 21.20 -3.67 24.27
N ARG A 109 21.01 -4.73 25.06
CA ARG A 109 20.67 -4.65 26.48
C ARG A 109 21.66 -3.84 27.31
N ASN A 110 22.95 -3.99 27.04
CA ASN A 110 24.00 -3.26 27.76
C ASN A 110 23.85 -1.72 27.57
N VAL A 111 23.64 -1.26 26.34
CA VAL A 111 23.44 0.15 26.03
C VAL A 111 22.13 0.65 26.62
N ALA A 112 21.03 -0.08 26.41
CA ALA A 112 19.71 0.28 26.92
C ALA A 112 19.72 0.45 28.45
N THR A 113 20.31 -0.50 29.19
CA THR A 113 20.44 -0.40 30.65
C THR A 113 21.21 0.84 31.07
N LYS A 114 22.33 1.16 30.42
CA LYS A 114 23.11 2.37 30.75
C LYS A 114 22.37 3.68 30.46
N ILE A 115 21.57 3.72 29.39
CA ILE A 115 20.71 4.87 29.09
C ILE A 115 19.64 5.03 30.19
N ILE A 116 18.98 3.92 30.57
CA ILE A 116 17.93 3.91 31.60
C ILE A 116 18.49 4.34 32.97
N ASP A 117 19.68 3.85 33.34
CA ASP A 117 20.37 4.27 34.57
C ASP A 117 20.64 5.78 34.56
N LYS A 118 21.11 6.33 33.44
CA LYS A 118 21.40 7.76 33.28
C LYS A 118 20.13 8.63 33.27
N LEU A 119 19.01 8.08 32.83
CA LEU A 119 17.69 8.72 32.89
C LEU A 119 17.09 8.69 34.30
N GLU A 120 17.62 7.86 35.20
CA GLU A 120 17.09 7.62 36.55
C GLU A 120 15.62 7.15 36.57
N ILE A 121 15.17 6.49 35.50
CA ILE A 121 13.77 6.03 35.35
C ILE A 121 13.56 4.55 35.68
N GLY A 122 14.59 3.85 36.18
CA GLY A 122 14.54 2.39 36.39
C GLY A 122 13.37 1.93 37.28
N GLU A 123 13.03 2.70 38.31
CA GLU A 123 11.89 2.40 39.20
C GLU A 123 10.52 2.72 38.59
N LEU A 124 10.49 3.49 37.48
CA LEU A 124 9.27 3.91 36.78
C LEU A 124 8.91 2.99 35.61
N VAL A 125 9.76 2.01 35.28
CA VAL A 125 9.64 1.14 34.11
C VAL A 125 9.45 -0.31 34.54
N ASP A 126 8.31 -0.91 34.17
CA ASP A 126 7.96 -2.29 34.53
C ASP A 126 8.65 -3.33 33.63
N LEU A 127 8.96 -2.98 32.38
CA LEU A 127 9.53 -3.90 31.40
C LEU A 127 10.48 -3.21 30.42
N VAL A 128 11.58 -3.88 30.08
CA VAL A 128 12.49 -3.47 29.01
C VAL A 128 12.68 -4.62 28.03
N ILE A 129 12.20 -4.44 26.79
CA ILE A 129 12.45 -5.29 25.63
C ILE A 129 13.56 -4.67 24.80
N THR A 130 14.61 -5.45 24.54
CA THR A 130 15.79 -5.02 23.78
C THR A 130 15.97 -5.91 22.55
N ALA A 131 16.91 -5.57 21.66
CA ALA A 131 17.24 -6.43 20.52
C ALA A 131 17.64 -7.86 20.92
N ASN A 132 18.15 -8.06 22.14
CA ASN A 132 18.54 -9.38 22.64
C ASN A 132 17.34 -10.27 23.02
N ASP A 133 16.13 -9.71 23.16
CA ASP A 133 14.92 -10.46 23.50
C ASP A 133 14.17 -11.00 22.28
N CYS A 134 14.51 -10.53 21.08
CA CYS A 134 13.72 -10.76 19.86
C CYS A 134 14.57 -11.43 18.77
N THR A 135 13.94 -12.28 17.97
CA THR A 135 14.57 -12.85 16.77
C THR A 135 14.62 -11.85 15.62
N GLN A 136 13.60 -10.99 15.52
CA GLN A 136 13.49 -9.92 14.54
C GLN A 136 13.23 -8.59 15.24
N GLY A 137 14.12 -7.62 15.02
CA GLY A 137 13.94 -6.24 15.50
C GLY A 137 12.93 -5.44 14.65
N LYS A 138 12.65 -4.22 15.08
CA LYS A 138 11.81 -3.26 14.33
C LYS A 138 12.40 -3.08 12.91
N PRO A 139 11.59 -3.13 11.83
CA PRO A 139 10.15 -2.91 11.77
C PRO A 139 9.25 -4.14 12.01
N ASN A 140 9.80 -5.31 12.36
CA ASN A 140 8.97 -6.45 12.70
C ASN A 140 8.12 -6.14 13.96
N PRO A 141 6.85 -6.58 14.05
CA PRO A 141 6.01 -6.39 15.25
C PRO A 141 6.48 -7.15 16.51
N GLU A 142 7.36 -8.16 16.37
CA GLU A 142 7.80 -9.05 17.45
C GLU A 142 8.17 -8.32 18.76
N PRO A 143 8.96 -7.22 18.76
CA PRO A 143 9.33 -6.53 20.00
C PRO A 143 8.12 -5.98 20.77
N TYR A 144 7.15 -5.39 20.07
CA TYR A 144 5.94 -4.86 20.72
C TYR A 144 4.98 -5.98 21.12
N LEU A 145 4.81 -7.03 20.30
CA LEU A 145 4.00 -8.20 20.68
C LEU A 145 4.56 -8.88 21.94
N LEU A 146 5.88 -8.97 22.05
CA LEU A 146 6.55 -9.51 23.22
C LEU A 146 6.34 -8.62 24.45
N ALA A 147 6.41 -7.30 24.30
CA ALA A 147 6.11 -6.36 25.38
C ALA A 147 4.66 -6.49 25.87
N ILE A 148 3.71 -6.53 24.94
CA ILE A 148 2.27 -6.71 25.22
C ILE A 148 2.04 -8.02 25.99
N THR A 149 2.66 -9.10 25.54
CA THR A 149 2.56 -10.43 26.17
C THR A 149 3.16 -10.43 27.57
N ARG A 150 4.39 -9.93 27.74
CA ARG A 150 5.09 -9.93 29.04
C ARG A 150 4.45 -8.98 30.07
N LEU A 151 3.86 -7.88 29.62
CA LEU A 151 3.10 -6.98 30.48
C LEU A 151 1.67 -7.47 30.74
N ASN A 152 1.26 -8.61 30.17
CA ASN A 152 -0.09 -9.15 30.31
C ASN A 152 -1.16 -8.08 30.04
N THR A 153 -1.04 -7.44 28.87
CA THR A 153 -1.94 -6.41 28.36
C THR A 153 -2.42 -6.78 26.96
N THR A 154 -3.28 -5.96 26.38
CA THR A 154 -3.80 -6.12 25.02
C THR A 154 -3.44 -4.89 24.18
N HIS A 155 -3.32 -5.06 22.86
CA HIS A 155 -2.87 -3.98 21.98
C HIS A 155 -3.79 -2.75 22.03
N ASP A 156 -5.11 -2.95 22.18
CA ASP A 156 -6.15 -1.92 22.36
C ASP A 156 -6.06 -1.17 23.71
N GLN A 157 -5.14 -1.55 24.58
CA GLN A 157 -4.81 -0.87 25.83
C GLN A 157 -3.41 -0.23 25.81
N CYS A 158 -2.68 -0.37 24.70
CA CYS A 158 -1.32 0.14 24.56
C CYS A 158 -1.31 1.53 23.92
N ILE A 159 -0.55 2.45 24.50
CA ILE A 159 -0.19 3.74 23.91
C ILE A 159 1.31 3.66 23.60
N ILE A 160 1.67 3.76 22.33
CA ILE A 160 3.05 3.61 21.87
C ILE A 160 3.63 4.97 21.47
N PHE A 161 4.84 5.27 21.90
CA PHE A 161 5.62 6.45 21.50
C PHE A 161 6.79 6.01 20.64
N GLU A 162 6.96 6.65 19.48
CA GLU A 162 7.97 6.32 18.47
C GLU A 162 8.38 7.56 17.67
N ASP A 163 9.59 7.56 17.11
CA ASP A 163 10.11 8.66 16.27
C ASP A 163 10.62 8.17 14.90
N SER A 164 10.97 6.89 14.79
CA SER A 164 11.63 6.35 13.60
C SER A 164 10.66 5.60 12.69
N LYS A 165 10.94 5.57 11.38
CA LYS A 165 10.11 4.83 10.41
C LYS A 165 10.02 3.35 10.76
N SER A 166 11.15 2.75 11.13
CA SER A 166 11.18 1.32 11.49
C SER A 166 10.30 1.05 12.70
N GLY A 167 10.33 1.93 13.69
CA GLY A 167 9.56 1.80 14.91
C GLY A 167 8.08 2.08 14.74
N ILE A 168 7.73 3.13 13.98
CA ILE A 168 6.36 3.42 13.56
C ILE A 168 5.74 2.21 12.85
N LEU A 169 6.45 1.59 11.89
CA LEU A 169 5.95 0.41 11.19
C LEU A 169 5.76 -0.80 12.12
N SER A 170 6.68 -1.01 13.06
CA SER A 170 6.56 -2.07 14.07
C SER A 170 5.36 -1.84 14.99
N ALA A 171 5.19 -0.61 15.49
CA ALA A 171 4.07 -0.23 16.34
C ALA A 171 2.74 -0.34 15.60
N GLN A 172 2.66 0.14 14.35
CA GLN A 172 1.44 0.04 13.54
C GLN A 172 1.03 -1.41 13.29
N SER A 173 2.00 -2.29 13.09
CA SER A 173 1.76 -3.72 12.86
C SER A 173 1.11 -4.42 14.06
N VAL A 174 1.23 -3.87 15.27
CA VAL A 174 0.53 -4.38 16.48
C VAL A 174 -0.76 -3.65 16.78
N ASN A 175 -1.05 -2.57 16.07
CA ASN A 175 -2.28 -1.79 16.15
C ASN A 175 -2.65 -1.34 17.60
N PRO A 176 -1.82 -0.47 18.20
CA PRO A 176 -2.05 0.01 19.54
C PRO A 176 -3.30 0.90 19.61
N LYS A 177 -3.82 1.10 20.83
CA LYS A 177 -4.87 2.09 21.12
C LYS A 177 -4.54 3.47 20.54
N LEU A 178 -3.28 3.85 20.63
CA LEU A 178 -2.78 5.12 20.11
C LEU A 178 -1.29 5.00 19.81
N LEU A 179 -0.87 5.52 18.65
CA LEU A 179 0.54 5.72 18.30
C LEU A 179 0.83 7.23 18.29
N ILE A 180 1.83 7.64 19.07
CA ILE A 180 2.28 9.02 19.19
C ILE A 180 3.68 9.13 18.60
N GLY A 181 3.84 10.04 17.65
CA GLY A 181 5.11 10.38 17.05
C GLY A 181 5.90 11.36 17.91
N VAL A 182 7.21 11.16 18.10
CA VAL A 182 8.08 12.16 18.71
C VAL A 182 8.87 12.86 17.61
N GLU A 183 8.77 14.19 17.55
CA GLU A 183 9.31 15.02 16.45
C GLU A 183 10.83 15.26 16.59
N THR A 184 11.62 14.18 16.56
CA THR A 184 13.10 14.22 16.64
C THR A 184 13.75 13.94 15.28
N ILE A 185 13.34 12.88 14.59
CA ILE A 185 13.81 12.55 13.23
C ILE A 185 12.91 13.20 12.18
N TYR A 186 11.60 13.10 12.39
CA TYR A 186 10.59 13.54 11.45
C TYR A 186 9.81 14.71 12.04
N ASP A 187 9.51 15.71 11.22
CA ASP A 187 8.55 16.73 11.63
C ASP A 187 7.12 16.16 11.66
N LYS A 188 6.19 16.93 12.23
CA LYS A 188 4.76 16.56 12.26
C LYS A 188 4.18 16.14 10.90
N THR A 189 4.63 16.75 9.81
CA THR A 189 4.17 16.45 8.44
C THR A 189 4.72 15.10 7.99
N GLU A 190 5.99 14.85 8.24
CA GLU A 190 6.66 13.59 7.91
C GLU A 190 6.16 12.41 8.74
N LEU A 191 5.88 12.61 10.04
CA LEU A 191 5.24 11.60 10.89
C LEU A 191 3.83 11.26 10.39
N ARG A 192 3.07 12.27 9.94
CA ARG A 192 1.76 12.06 9.31
C ARG A 192 1.85 11.25 8.02
N ASN A 193 2.91 11.45 7.22
CA ASN A 193 3.15 10.63 6.02
C ASN A 193 3.38 9.15 6.38
N HIS A 194 3.80 8.86 7.60
CA HIS A 194 3.94 7.51 8.14
C HIS A 194 2.68 7.05 8.91
N ASN A 195 1.50 7.62 8.67
CA ASN A 195 0.23 7.28 9.36
C ASN A 195 0.25 7.52 10.89
N VAL A 196 1.06 8.45 11.38
CA VAL A 196 1.03 8.87 12.79
C VAL A 196 0.20 10.14 12.93
N GLN A 197 -1.01 10.02 13.49
CA GLN A 197 -1.99 11.10 13.55
C GLN A 197 -1.64 12.19 14.59
N TYR A 198 -0.93 11.79 15.64
CA TYR A 198 -0.58 12.64 16.77
C TYR A 198 0.91 12.65 16.98
N SER A 199 1.48 13.83 17.12
CA SER A 199 2.90 14.01 17.38
C SER A 199 3.12 14.99 18.52
N ILE A 200 4.25 14.84 19.20
CA ILE A 200 4.73 15.74 20.25
C ILE A 200 6.17 16.13 19.93
N THR A 201 6.55 17.35 20.27
CA THR A 201 7.96 17.81 20.14
C THR A 201 8.79 17.45 21.37
N ASN A 202 8.15 17.30 22.52
CA ASN A 202 8.73 16.83 23.78
C ASN A 202 7.59 16.46 24.76
N TYR A 203 7.94 16.08 26.00
CA TYR A 203 6.98 15.66 27.02
C TYR A 203 6.57 16.79 27.97
N VAL A 204 7.07 18.02 27.76
CA VAL A 204 6.76 19.16 28.63
C VAL A 204 5.29 19.54 28.47
N GLY A 205 4.56 19.57 29.59
CA GLY A 205 3.13 19.89 29.59
C GLY A 205 2.23 18.79 29.01
N LEU A 206 2.78 17.63 28.63
CA LEU A 206 1.97 16.50 28.22
C LEU A 206 1.21 15.94 29.43
N ASP A 207 -0.10 15.80 29.27
CA ASP A 207 -1.01 15.29 30.29
C ASP A 207 -1.65 14.00 29.79
N ILE A 208 -1.78 13.00 30.68
CA ILE A 208 -2.38 11.72 30.36
C ILE A 208 -3.82 11.91 29.85
N SER A 209 -4.61 12.81 30.46
CA SER A 209 -5.99 13.08 30.03
C SER A 209 -6.08 13.60 28.59
N THR A 210 -5.09 14.38 28.14
CA THR A 210 -4.98 14.85 26.76
C THR A 210 -4.68 13.70 25.81
N VAL A 211 -3.74 12.81 26.18
CA VAL A 211 -3.43 11.58 25.44
C VAL A 211 -4.68 10.68 25.32
N LEU A 212 -5.47 10.56 26.39
CA LEU A 212 -6.68 9.72 26.40
C LEU A 212 -7.82 10.29 25.52
N LYS A 213 -7.98 11.61 25.44
CA LYS A 213 -8.99 12.24 24.56
C LYS A 213 -8.76 11.91 23.08
N TYR A 214 -7.50 11.82 22.65
CA TYR A 214 -7.15 11.49 21.28
C TYR A 214 -7.45 10.03 20.90
N SER A 215 -7.52 9.12 21.87
CA SER A 215 -7.82 7.70 21.63
C SER A 215 -9.29 7.38 21.37
N ILE A 216 -10.21 8.33 21.60
CA ILE A 216 -11.67 8.10 21.60
C ILE A 216 -12.34 8.64 20.31
N SER A 217 -11.79 9.65 19.65
CA SER A 217 -12.55 10.41 18.64
C SER A 217 -12.64 9.77 17.25
N ALA A 218 -11.70 8.91 16.84
CA ALA A 218 -11.64 8.44 15.44
C ALA A 218 -12.66 7.32 15.13
N TYR A 219 -12.78 6.31 15.98
CA TYR A 219 -13.68 5.16 15.74
C TYR A 219 -15.13 5.42 16.15
N GLU A 220 -15.38 6.27 17.16
CA GLU A 220 -16.75 6.67 17.51
C GLU A 220 -17.43 7.45 16.39
N ASP A 221 -16.69 8.30 15.66
CA ASP A 221 -17.24 9.05 14.52
C ASP A 221 -17.58 8.13 13.35
N ILE A 222 -16.67 7.21 12.98
CA ILE A 222 -16.93 6.21 11.92
C ILE A 222 -18.12 5.32 12.28
N SER A 223 -18.22 4.86 13.53
CA SER A 223 -19.34 4.01 13.99
C SER A 223 -20.69 4.73 13.86
N LYS A 224 -20.76 6.02 14.19
CA LYS A 224 -21.98 6.84 14.01
C LYS A 224 -22.33 7.00 12.53
N LYS A 225 -21.34 7.27 11.67
CA LYS A 225 -21.53 7.37 10.22
C LYS A 225 -21.98 6.03 9.61
N LEU A 226 -21.45 4.90 10.09
CA LEU A 226 -21.87 3.56 9.69
C LEU A 226 -23.32 3.26 10.08
N LEU A 227 -23.73 3.58 11.32
CA LEU A 227 -25.12 3.43 11.77
C LEU A 227 -26.09 4.24 10.91
N TYR A 228 -25.75 5.51 10.64
CA TYR A 228 -26.53 6.37 9.74
C TYR A 228 -26.64 5.78 8.33
N SER A 229 -25.50 5.36 7.77
CA SER A 229 -25.38 4.82 6.41
C SER A 229 -26.16 3.52 6.20
N LEU A 230 -26.14 2.62 7.18
CA LEU A 230 -26.86 1.34 7.11
C LEU A 230 -28.37 1.50 7.32
N ASN A 231 -28.79 2.55 8.02
CA ASN A 231 -30.19 2.92 8.25
C ASN A 231 -31.09 1.72 8.62
N ASN A 232 -30.64 0.90 9.57
CA ASN A 232 -31.34 -0.31 10.01
C ASN A 232 -31.56 -0.27 11.52
N GLU A 233 -32.83 -0.06 11.92
CA GLU A 233 -33.25 0.05 13.32
C GLU A 233 -33.05 -1.24 14.12
N ASN A 234 -32.80 -2.38 13.46
CA ASN A 234 -32.51 -3.65 14.13
C ASN A 234 -31.06 -3.78 14.59
N ILE A 235 -30.15 -2.91 14.13
CA ILE A 235 -28.76 -2.90 14.60
C ILE A 235 -28.73 -2.37 16.03
N SER A 236 -28.22 -3.18 16.96
CA SER A 236 -28.00 -2.80 18.36
C SER A 236 -26.61 -2.21 18.59
N GLU A 237 -25.61 -2.66 17.82
CA GLU A 237 -24.21 -2.28 18.00
C GLU A 237 -23.40 -2.45 16.70
N ILE A 238 -22.39 -1.61 16.53
CA ILE A 238 -21.35 -1.77 15.49
C ILE A 238 -20.00 -1.97 16.18
N LEU A 239 -19.33 -3.06 15.85
CA LEU A 239 -17.98 -3.39 16.30
C LEU A 239 -17.04 -3.30 15.12
N ILE A 240 -16.22 -2.25 15.07
CA ILE A 240 -15.21 -2.09 14.03
C ILE A 240 -14.01 -2.97 14.39
N ASP A 241 -13.51 -3.75 13.43
CA ASP A 241 -12.26 -4.46 13.57
C ASP A 241 -11.14 -3.41 13.68
N PRO A 242 -10.35 -3.42 14.75
CA PRO A 242 -9.35 -2.39 14.94
C PRO A 242 -8.26 -2.48 13.84
N VAL A 243 -8.06 -3.63 13.18
CA VAL A 243 -7.05 -3.82 12.14
C VAL A 243 -7.63 -3.46 10.75
N LYS A 244 -7.01 -2.49 10.07
CA LYS A 244 -7.31 -2.23 8.65
C LYS A 244 -6.89 -3.43 7.80
N LEU A 245 -7.77 -3.88 6.90
CA LEU A 245 -7.41 -4.86 5.86
C LEU A 245 -6.40 -4.30 4.85
N LYS A 246 -6.52 -3.00 4.54
CA LYS A 246 -5.67 -2.26 3.59
C LYS A 246 -5.79 -0.77 3.90
N GLY A 247 -4.71 0.00 3.81
CA GLY A 247 -4.77 1.45 4.08
C GLY A 247 -3.48 2.21 3.73
N GLY A 248 -3.55 3.54 3.81
CA GLY A 248 -2.39 4.45 3.77
C GLY A 248 -2.03 5.11 2.43
N PHE A 249 -2.78 4.90 1.34
CA PHE A 249 -2.43 5.50 0.03
C PHE A 249 -3.63 5.97 -0.79
N ILE A 250 -4.41 5.03 -1.34
CA ILE A 250 -5.61 5.32 -2.14
C ILE A 250 -6.83 5.15 -1.23
N ALA A 251 -7.38 3.96 -1.05
CA ALA A 251 -8.50 3.75 -0.12
C ALA A 251 -8.04 3.15 1.22
N ASP A 252 -8.78 3.45 2.28
CA ASP A 252 -8.77 2.66 3.51
C ASP A 252 -9.85 1.57 3.44
N VAL A 253 -9.53 0.39 3.94
CA VAL A 253 -10.41 -0.77 4.00
C VAL A 253 -10.42 -1.31 5.43
N ILE A 254 -11.58 -1.26 6.08
CA ILE A 254 -11.79 -1.78 7.44
C ILE A 254 -12.87 -2.86 7.44
N GLN A 255 -12.71 -3.85 8.31
CA GLN A 255 -13.78 -4.79 8.65
C GLN A 255 -14.61 -4.24 9.80
N PHE A 256 -15.90 -4.56 9.81
CA PHE A 256 -16.75 -4.31 10.96
C PHE A 256 -17.91 -5.30 11.01
N LYS A 257 -18.47 -5.47 12.20
CA LYS A 257 -19.58 -6.37 12.48
C LYS A 257 -20.76 -5.57 13.01
N THR A 258 -21.95 -5.86 12.49
CA THR A 258 -23.21 -5.34 13.03
C THR A 258 -23.88 -6.41 13.87
N SER A 259 -24.13 -6.12 15.14
CA SER A 259 -24.95 -6.95 16.02
C SER A 259 -26.41 -6.51 15.91
N MET A 260 -27.32 -7.47 15.77
CA MET A 260 -28.75 -7.23 15.66
C MET A 260 -29.45 -7.45 17.00
N LYS A 261 -30.61 -6.81 17.20
CA LYS A 261 -31.45 -6.93 18.41
C LYS A 261 -31.92 -8.35 18.71
N ASP A 262 -31.97 -9.23 17.71
CA ASP A 262 -32.32 -10.65 17.86
C ASP A 262 -31.12 -11.54 18.24
N GLY A 263 -29.94 -10.95 18.43
CA GLY A 263 -28.69 -11.64 18.78
C GLY A 263 -27.91 -12.17 17.56
N SER A 264 -28.44 -12.02 16.34
CA SER A 264 -27.71 -12.36 15.12
C SER A 264 -26.67 -11.29 14.77
N PHE A 265 -25.79 -11.60 13.82
CA PHE A 265 -24.78 -10.65 13.38
C PHE A 265 -24.40 -10.80 11.91
N GLU A 266 -23.87 -9.72 11.33
CA GLU A 266 -23.36 -9.68 9.96
C GLU A 266 -21.97 -9.03 9.90
N HIS A 267 -21.11 -9.57 9.05
CA HIS A 267 -19.78 -9.05 8.78
C HIS A 267 -19.78 -8.22 7.50
N HIS A 268 -19.10 -7.08 7.55
CA HIS A 268 -19.04 -6.10 6.48
C HIS A 268 -17.62 -5.61 6.30
N VAL A 269 -17.36 -5.10 5.10
CA VAL A 269 -16.13 -4.38 4.76
C VAL A 269 -16.52 -2.97 4.35
N LEU A 270 -15.95 -1.96 5.01
CA LEU A 270 -16.02 -0.58 4.58
C LEU A 270 -14.76 -0.25 3.78
N LYS A 271 -14.92 0.15 2.52
CA LYS A 271 -13.88 0.79 1.71
C LYS A 271 -14.22 2.27 1.55
N TYR A 272 -13.35 3.17 1.98
CA TYR A 272 -13.60 4.60 1.96
C TYR A 272 -12.37 5.39 1.51
N GLU A 273 -12.60 6.61 1.03
CA GLU A 273 -11.54 7.49 0.54
C GLU A 273 -10.50 7.77 1.63
N ASN A 274 -9.21 7.60 1.29
CA ASN A 274 -8.16 8.18 2.12
C ASN A 274 -8.09 9.69 1.85
N THR A 275 -8.44 10.48 2.86
CA THR A 275 -8.44 11.94 2.79
C THR A 275 -7.05 12.56 2.94
N GLU A 276 -6.01 11.76 3.21
CA GLU A 276 -4.61 12.20 3.30
C GLU A 276 -4.13 12.85 2.00
N SER A 277 -3.20 13.80 2.08
CA SER A 277 -2.72 14.62 0.96
C SER A 277 -1.39 14.12 0.36
N ASN A 278 -1.18 12.81 0.27
CA ASN A 278 0.01 12.23 -0.37
C ASN A 278 -0.08 12.29 -1.92
N ASN A 279 1.02 12.01 -2.63
CA ASN A 279 1.05 12.12 -4.10
C ASN A 279 0.11 11.11 -4.79
N LEU A 280 -0.04 9.92 -4.22
CA LEU A 280 -0.91 8.87 -4.76
C LEU A 280 -2.39 9.22 -4.58
N SER A 281 -2.79 9.81 -3.44
CA SER A 281 -4.16 10.25 -3.18
C SER A 281 -4.53 11.48 -4.03
N LYS A 282 -3.58 12.39 -4.28
CA LYS A 282 -3.76 13.50 -5.25
C LYS A 282 -4.02 12.97 -6.65
N MET A 283 -3.25 11.97 -7.10
CA MET A 283 -3.49 11.30 -8.38
C MET A 283 -4.86 10.59 -8.40
N ALA A 284 -5.22 9.88 -7.32
CA ALA A 284 -6.50 9.20 -7.21
C ALA A 284 -7.70 10.16 -7.32
N LYS A 285 -7.59 11.33 -6.69
CA LYS A 285 -8.58 12.43 -6.81
C LYS A 285 -8.64 12.98 -8.24
N GLN A 286 -7.48 13.22 -8.87
CA GLN A 286 -7.40 13.69 -10.25
C GLN A 286 -8.02 12.70 -11.25
N LEU A 287 -7.89 11.40 -11.00
CA LEU A 287 -8.46 10.32 -11.83
C LEU A 287 -9.91 9.94 -11.45
N GLU A 288 -10.51 10.65 -10.48
CA GLU A 288 -11.87 10.42 -9.98
C GLU A 288 -12.13 8.96 -9.54
N LEU A 289 -11.13 8.30 -8.94
CA LEU A 289 -11.18 6.85 -8.67
C LEU A 289 -12.35 6.44 -7.77
N TYR A 290 -12.63 7.22 -6.70
CA TYR A 290 -13.71 6.91 -5.76
C TYR A 290 -15.09 7.14 -6.38
N GLN A 291 -15.25 8.24 -7.12
CA GLN A 291 -16.52 8.57 -7.78
C GLN A 291 -16.91 7.48 -8.79
N ARG A 292 -15.92 6.91 -9.49
CA ARG A 292 -16.11 5.82 -10.45
C ARG A 292 -16.54 4.53 -9.78
N GLU A 293 -15.83 4.10 -8.74
CA GLU A 293 -16.20 2.89 -7.99
C GLU A 293 -17.58 3.02 -7.33
N TYR A 294 -17.87 4.19 -6.77
CA TYR A 294 -19.17 4.52 -6.23
C TYR A 294 -20.28 4.40 -7.29
N TYR A 295 -20.09 5.06 -8.43
CA TYR A 295 -21.05 5.04 -9.53
C TYR A 295 -21.25 3.62 -10.06
N PHE A 296 -20.18 2.83 -10.12
CA PHE A 296 -20.25 1.41 -10.47
C PHE A 296 -21.21 0.66 -9.54
N TYR A 297 -20.93 0.65 -8.23
CA TYR A 297 -21.75 -0.14 -7.30
C TYR A 297 -23.20 0.33 -7.25
N LYS A 298 -23.43 1.65 -7.34
CA LYS A 298 -24.77 2.22 -7.28
C LYS A 298 -25.60 2.00 -8.54
N ILE A 299 -25.00 2.14 -9.73
CA ILE A 299 -25.74 2.24 -10.99
C ILE A 299 -25.42 1.09 -11.96
N ILE A 300 -24.15 0.70 -12.09
CA ILE A 300 -23.71 -0.24 -13.13
C ILE A 300 -23.79 -1.70 -12.66
N SER A 301 -23.54 -1.95 -11.38
CA SER A 301 -23.41 -3.27 -10.78
C SER A 301 -24.62 -4.21 -11.01
N PRO A 302 -25.89 -3.75 -11.05
CA PRO A 302 -27.03 -4.63 -11.35
C PRO A 302 -27.03 -5.13 -12.81
N HIS A 303 -26.22 -4.50 -13.67
CA HIS A 303 -26.17 -4.77 -15.09
C HIS A 303 -24.94 -5.58 -15.52
N VAL A 304 -23.95 -5.86 -14.66
CA VAL A 304 -22.80 -6.69 -15.07
C VAL A 304 -23.15 -8.20 -15.00
N PRO A 305 -22.69 -9.04 -15.95
CA PRO A 305 -23.06 -10.46 -16.01
C PRO A 305 -22.07 -11.39 -15.29
N ILE A 306 -21.32 -10.85 -14.33
CA ILE A 306 -20.25 -11.51 -13.58
C ILE A 306 -20.48 -11.36 -12.07
N LYS A 307 -19.73 -12.11 -11.26
CA LYS A 307 -19.82 -12.03 -9.80
C LYS A 307 -18.97 -10.89 -9.27
N ILE A 308 -19.52 -10.18 -8.29
CA ILE A 308 -18.92 -9.07 -7.57
C ILE A 308 -19.39 -9.14 -6.11
N PRO A 309 -18.65 -8.58 -5.14
CA PRO A 309 -19.16 -8.41 -3.78
C PRO A 309 -20.46 -7.58 -3.78
N LYS A 310 -21.44 -7.98 -2.97
CA LYS A 310 -22.68 -7.20 -2.82
C LYS A 310 -22.42 -5.92 -2.02
N MET A 311 -22.85 -4.79 -2.57
CA MET A 311 -22.94 -3.54 -1.81
C MET A 311 -24.13 -3.62 -0.84
N ARG A 312 -23.86 -3.31 0.43
CA ARG A 312 -24.85 -3.23 1.51
C ARG A 312 -25.44 -1.83 1.62
N ALA A 313 -24.58 -0.84 1.63
CA ALA A 313 -24.97 0.56 1.69
C ALA A 313 -23.83 1.44 1.18
N MET A 314 -24.17 2.70 0.90
CA MET A 314 -23.18 3.74 0.74
C MET A 314 -22.73 4.23 2.11
N PHE A 315 -21.44 4.47 2.28
CA PHE A 315 -20.93 5.15 3.46
C PHE A 315 -20.91 6.66 3.19
N GLN A 316 -21.71 7.41 3.96
CA GLN A 316 -21.73 8.86 3.93
C GLN A 316 -21.80 9.41 5.36
N GLY A 317 -20.95 10.39 5.67
CA GLY A 317 -21.08 11.19 6.88
C GLY A 317 -22.16 12.27 6.74
N ASN A 318 -22.59 12.85 7.88
CA ASN A 318 -23.65 13.87 7.93
C ASN A 318 -23.39 15.11 7.05
N ASP A 319 -22.11 15.41 6.75
CA ASP A 319 -21.71 16.56 5.94
C ASP A 319 -21.47 16.22 4.45
N PHE A 320 -21.69 14.96 4.03
CA PHE A 320 -21.48 14.46 2.66
C PHE A 320 -20.05 14.58 2.10
N ILE A 321 -19.07 14.93 2.93
CA ILE A 321 -17.66 15.10 2.53
C ILE A 321 -16.94 13.74 2.42
N ASP A 322 -17.21 12.81 3.33
CA ASP A 322 -16.62 11.47 3.31
C ASP A 322 -17.50 10.50 2.52
N CYS A 323 -16.93 9.85 1.51
CA CYS A 323 -17.62 8.86 0.67
C CYS A 323 -16.91 7.50 0.71
N GLY A 324 -17.70 6.44 0.83
CA GLY A 324 -17.23 5.07 0.75
C GLY A 324 -18.34 4.08 0.36
N ILE A 325 -17.96 2.81 0.29
CA ILE A 325 -18.87 1.69 0.00
C ILE A 325 -18.78 0.67 1.13
N ILE A 326 -19.94 0.22 1.59
CA ILE A 326 -20.06 -0.90 2.53
C ILE A 326 -20.38 -2.14 1.69
N LEU A 327 -19.51 -3.14 1.73
CA LEU A 327 -19.62 -4.40 1.01
C LEU A 327 -19.85 -5.55 1.98
N GLU A 328 -20.40 -6.65 1.48
CA GLU A 328 -20.36 -7.92 2.20
C GLU A 328 -18.92 -8.38 2.43
N ASP A 329 -18.66 -9.01 3.58
CA ASP A 329 -17.38 -9.66 3.84
C ASP A 329 -17.34 -11.06 3.23
N LEU A 330 -16.52 -11.24 2.19
CA LEU A 330 -16.33 -12.54 1.53
C LEU A 330 -15.29 -13.43 2.23
N LEU A 331 -14.39 -12.88 3.06
CA LEU A 331 -13.39 -13.66 3.78
C LEU A 331 -14.06 -14.58 4.81
N GLU A 332 -15.05 -14.05 5.53
CA GLU A 332 -15.88 -14.81 6.47
C GLU A 332 -16.74 -15.89 5.80
N ARG A 333 -16.92 -15.79 4.47
CA ARG A 333 -17.63 -16.80 3.67
C ARG A 333 -16.71 -17.88 3.10
N GLY A 334 -15.43 -17.87 3.50
CA GLY A 334 -14.44 -18.86 3.07
C GLY A 334 -13.87 -18.62 1.68
N PHE A 335 -14.00 -17.40 1.13
CA PHE A 335 -13.34 -17.04 -0.13
C PHE A 335 -11.85 -16.82 0.10
N THR A 336 -11.04 -17.13 -0.92
CA THR A 336 -9.62 -16.80 -0.94
C THR A 336 -9.39 -15.60 -1.84
N ILE A 337 -8.47 -14.70 -1.49
CA ILE A 337 -8.08 -13.55 -2.34
C ILE A 337 -6.63 -13.74 -2.80
N ASN A 338 -6.26 -13.13 -3.93
CA ASN A 338 -4.86 -13.06 -4.38
C ASN A 338 -4.20 -14.43 -4.61
N LEU A 339 -4.87 -15.36 -5.29
CA LEU A 339 -4.26 -16.63 -5.69
C LEU A 339 -3.05 -16.39 -6.60
N ASN A 340 -1.97 -17.16 -6.40
CA ASN A 340 -0.80 -17.11 -7.27
C ASN A 340 -1.05 -17.87 -8.57
N LEU A 341 -1.56 -17.17 -9.59
CA LEU A 341 -1.93 -17.77 -10.89
C LEU A 341 -0.75 -18.41 -11.65
N ASN A 342 0.49 -18.16 -11.23
CA ASN A 342 1.67 -18.81 -11.82
C ASN A 342 1.84 -20.27 -11.40
N THR A 343 1.26 -20.66 -10.25
CA THR A 343 1.35 -22.01 -9.68
C THR A 343 0.03 -22.76 -9.74
N GLU A 344 -1.07 -22.04 -9.90
CA GLU A 344 -2.40 -22.60 -10.03
C GLU A 344 -2.64 -23.24 -11.41
N ASN A 345 -3.68 -24.07 -11.49
CA ASN A 345 -4.14 -24.60 -12.77
C ASN A 345 -4.62 -23.47 -13.69
N ILE A 346 -4.16 -23.47 -14.94
CA ILE A 346 -4.52 -22.48 -15.98
C ILE A 346 -6.03 -22.32 -16.17
N ASP A 347 -6.84 -23.34 -15.85
CA ASP A 347 -8.30 -23.29 -15.89
C ASP A 347 -8.88 -22.15 -15.04
N ILE A 348 -8.22 -21.79 -13.92
CA ILE A 348 -8.64 -20.66 -13.08
C ILE A 348 -8.44 -19.35 -13.84
N SER A 349 -7.29 -19.17 -14.49
CA SER A 349 -7.03 -18.00 -15.35
C SER A 349 -8.00 -17.94 -16.53
N LEU A 350 -8.31 -19.08 -17.16
CA LEU A 350 -9.27 -19.13 -18.27
C LEU A 350 -10.70 -18.82 -17.81
N LYS A 351 -11.09 -19.18 -16.59
CA LYS A 351 -12.38 -18.75 -16.00
C LYS A 351 -12.45 -17.24 -15.84
N ILE A 352 -11.38 -16.60 -15.35
CA ILE A 352 -11.30 -15.13 -15.26
C ILE A 352 -11.50 -14.52 -16.65
N VAL A 353 -10.75 -14.99 -17.64
CA VAL A 353 -10.81 -14.49 -19.03
C VAL A 353 -12.18 -14.71 -19.68
N ASP A 354 -12.83 -15.85 -19.40
CA ASP A 354 -14.20 -16.11 -19.86
C ASP A 354 -15.21 -15.11 -19.24
N ARG A 355 -15.09 -14.82 -17.95
CA ARG A 355 -15.92 -13.80 -17.28
C ARG A 355 -15.67 -12.40 -17.82
N MET A 356 -14.43 -12.05 -18.12
CA MET A 356 -14.07 -10.80 -18.80
C MET A 356 -14.75 -10.70 -20.17
N ALA A 357 -14.60 -11.72 -21.02
CA ALA A 357 -15.23 -11.76 -22.35
C ALA A 357 -16.75 -11.65 -22.27
N LYS A 358 -17.39 -12.33 -21.30
CA LYS A 358 -18.83 -12.26 -21.06
C LYS A 358 -19.29 -10.87 -20.62
N MET A 359 -18.50 -10.19 -19.79
CA MET A 359 -18.78 -8.81 -19.40
C MET A 359 -18.67 -7.87 -20.59
N HIS A 360 -17.58 -7.98 -21.35
CA HIS A 360 -17.32 -7.10 -22.49
C HIS A 360 -18.35 -7.28 -23.62
N SER A 361 -18.71 -8.52 -23.95
CA SER A 361 -19.70 -8.79 -25.00
C SER A 361 -21.07 -8.19 -24.68
N LYS A 362 -21.48 -8.15 -23.40
CA LYS A 362 -22.77 -7.58 -22.97
C LYS A 362 -22.92 -6.10 -23.31
N PHE A 363 -21.83 -5.35 -23.31
CA PHE A 363 -21.81 -3.90 -23.51
C PHE A 363 -21.22 -3.49 -24.86
N TRP A 364 -20.86 -4.47 -25.69
CA TRP A 364 -20.15 -4.27 -26.94
C TRP A 364 -20.91 -3.36 -27.91
N ASN A 365 -20.28 -2.23 -28.28
CA ASN A 365 -20.81 -1.19 -29.15
C ASN A 365 -22.21 -0.67 -28.75
N THR A 366 -22.55 -0.76 -27.47
CA THR A 366 -23.79 -0.17 -26.96
C THR A 366 -23.59 1.31 -26.62
N ASP A 367 -24.68 2.09 -26.62
CA ASP A 367 -24.64 3.49 -26.21
C ASP A 367 -24.51 3.61 -24.68
N LEU A 368 -23.28 3.40 -24.19
CA LEU A 368 -22.95 3.39 -22.79
C LEU A 368 -23.09 4.77 -22.14
N LYS A 369 -22.81 5.86 -22.86
CA LYS A 369 -22.99 7.22 -22.31
C LYS A 369 -24.48 7.55 -22.13
N LYS A 370 -25.37 7.08 -23.01
CA LYS A 370 -26.82 7.21 -22.80
C LYS A 370 -27.31 6.39 -21.61
N ARG A 371 -26.77 5.17 -21.44
CA ARG A 371 -27.17 4.28 -20.34
C ARG A 371 -26.57 4.67 -19.00
N PHE A 372 -25.33 5.13 -19.01
CA PHE A 372 -24.49 5.45 -17.86
C PHE A 372 -23.80 6.81 -18.07
N PRO A 373 -24.50 7.95 -17.90
CA PRO A 373 -23.99 9.27 -18.24
C PRO A 373 -22.66 9.65 -17.57
N GLU A 374 -22.45 9.21 -16.32
CA GLU A 374 -21.24 9.52 -15.54
C GLU A 374 -20.07 8.55 -15.82
N LEU A 375 -20.28 7.50 -16.63
CA LEU A 375 -19.21 6.57 -16.98
C LEU A 375 -18.16 7.28 -17.83
N LYS A 376 -16.92 7.34 -17.32
CA LYS A 376 -15.83 8.05 -17.99
C LYS A 376 -15.25 7.28 -19.18
N ASN A 377 -14.66 7.98 -20.13
CA ASN A 377 -13.88 7.44 -21.25
C ASN A 377 -12.53 8.16 -21.35
N THR A 378 -11.63 7.68 -22.21
CA THR A 378 -10.23 8.18 -22.28
C THR A 378 -10.08 9.64 -22.74
N ILE A 379 -11.14 10.30 -23.23
CA ILE A 379 -11.12 11.73 -23.60
C ILE A 379 -11.72 12.66 -22.53
N ASP A 380 -12.29 12.11 -21.46
CA ASP A 380 -12.79 12.92 -20.34
C ASP A 380 -11.62 13.66 -19.64
N PRO A 381 -11.86 14.84 -19.02
CA PRO A 381 -10.80 15.72 -18.50
C PRO A 381 -9.85 15.09 -17.48
N CYS A 382 -10.33 14.12 -16.70
CA CYS A 382 -9.51 13.39 -15.74
C CYS A 382 -8.41 12.54 -16.42
N PHE A 383 -8.57 12.20 -17.71
CA PHE A 383 -7.58 11.47 -18.50
C PHE A 383 -6.90 12.32 -19.58
N CYS A 384 -7.63 13.19 -20.27
CA CYS A 384 -7.13 13.99 -21.39
C CYS A 384 -7.32 15.49 -21.12
N PRO A 385 -6.27 16.32 -21.17
CA PRO A 385 -4.90 16.01 -21.59
C PRO A 385 -4.01 15.41 -20.48
N PHE A 386 -4.55 15.27 -19.26
CA PHE A 386 -3.80 14.97 -18.04
C PHE A 386 -2.75 13.84 -18.15
N ILE A 387 -3.15 12.63 -18.57
CA ILE A 387 -2.23 11.49 -18.70
C ILE A 387 -1.12 11.79 -19.72
N GLY A 388 -1.49 12.41 -20.85
CA GLY A 388 -0.52 12.76 -21.89
C GLY A 388 0.49 13.82 -21.43
N ASP A 389 0.04 14.81 -20.66
CA ASP A 389 0.91 15.83 -20.07
C ASP A 389 1.86 15.21 -19.03
N PHE A 390 1.32 14.38 -18.13
CA PHE A 390 2.11 13.68 -17.12
C PHE A 390 3.21 12.81 -17.76
N ILE A 391 2.87 12.05 -18.79
CA ILE A 391 3.84 11.22 -19.53
C ILE A 391 4.95 12.08 -20.11
N ARG A 392 4.61 13.19 -20.78
CA ARG A 392 5.60 14.10 -21.38
C ARG A 392 6.51 14.72 -20.32
N GLU A 393 5.95 15.13 -19.18
CA GLU A 393 6.72 15.72 -18.08
C GLU A 393 7.69 14.73 -17.45
N LYS A 394 7.26 13.49 -17.20
CA LYS A 394 8.05 12.48 -16.46
C LYS A 394 8.98 11.65 -17.35
N TYR A 395 8.85 11.71 -18.67
CA TYR A 395 9.56 10.80 -19.55
C TYR A 395 11.08 10.91 -19.49
N GLU A 396 11.63 12.12 -19.39
CA GLU A 396 13.08 12.30 -19.32
C GLU A 396 13.66 11.62 -18.06
N LEU A 397 13.02 11.82 -16.90
CA LEU A 397 13.39 11.15 -15.66
C LEU A 397 13.25 9.62 -15.76
N PHE A 398 12.18 9.15 -16.39
CA PHE A 398 11.97 7.73 -16.65
C PHE A 398 13.11 7.15 -17.50
N GLN A 399 13.50 7.82 -18.58
CA GLN A 399 14.63 7.41 -19.42
C GLN A 399 15.93 7.35 -18.61
N GLN A 400 16.26 8.40 -17.86
CA GLN A 400 17.49 8.43 -17.06
C GLN A 400 17.59 7.24 -16.08
N LYS A 401 16.47 6.85 -15.46
CA LYS A 401 16.42 5.76 -14.49
C LYS A 401 16.42 4.37 -15.12
N TRP A 402 15.75 4.18 -16.25
CA TRP A 402 15.47 2.85 -16.82
C TRP A 402 16.24 2.55 -18.11
N TRP A 403 16.96 3.51 -18.70
CA TRP A 403 17.68 3.34 -19.96
C TRP A 403 18.58 2.12 -19.99
N LYS A 404 19.36 1.90 -18.93
CA LYS A 404 20.33 0.79 -18.84
C LYS A 404 19.66 -0.59 -18.84
N ASN A 405 18.37 -0.64 -18.53
CA ASN A 405 17.57 -1.85 -18.49
C ASN A 405 16.80 -2.09 -19.80
N MET A 406 16.86 -1.16 -20.77
CA MET A 406 16.17 -1.26 -22.05
C MET A 406 17.13 -1.58 -23.19
N ASN A 407 16.69 -2.39 -24.14
CA ASN A 407 17.41 -2.57 -25.40
C ASN A 407 17.02 -1.50 -26.44
N PRO A 408 17.77 -1.37 -27.56
CA PRO A 408 17.50 -0.34 -28.57
C PRO A 408 16.12 -0.43 -29.24
N LEU A 409 15.50 -1.62 -29.31
CA LEU A 409 14.16 -1.78 -29.86
C LEU A 409 13.09 -1.24 -28.91
N GLN A 410 13.17 -1.61 -27.63
CA GLN A 410 12.29 -1.10 -26.57
C GLN A 410 12.33 0.41 -26.49
N PHE A 411 13.55 0.98 -26.51
CA PHE A 411 13.73 2.43 -26.49
C PHE A 411 13.03 3.13 -27.67
N ARG A 412 13.19 2.61 -28.89
CA ARG A 412 12.51 3.14 -30.08
C ARG A 412 10.99 3.08 -29.93
N LYS A 413 10.45 1.93 -29.50
CA LYS A 413 9.01 1.75 -29.28
C LYS A 413 8.46 2.74 -28.24
N CYS A 414 9.15 2.96 -27.12
CA CYS A 414 8.76 3.96 -26.12
C CYS A 414 8.68 5.40 -26.71
N ASN A 415 9.66 5.79 -27.53
CA ASN A 415 9.64 7.10 -28.19
C ASN A 415 8.47 7.22 -29.19
N GLU A 416 8.19 6.17 -29.96
CA GLU A 416 7.07 6.12 -30.90
C GLU A 416 5.72 6.24 -30.18
N ILE A 417 5.57 5.58 -29.02
CA ILE A 417 4.37 5.70 -28.18
C ILE A 417 4.15 7.14 -27.78
N ILE A 418 5.18 7.83 -27.28
CA ILE A 418 5.06 9.21 -26.80
C ILE A 418 4.73 10.18 -27.92
N ALA A 419 5.40 10.03 -29.06
CA ALA A 419 5.12 10.84 -30.25
C ALA A 419 3.66 10.69 -30.71
N ASN A 420 3.04 9.53 -30.46
CA ASN A 420 1.70 9.20 -30.92
C ASN A 420 0.66 9.05 -29.80
N PHE A 421 0.99 9.39 -28.55
CA PHE A 421 0.18 9.02 -27.38
C PHE A 421 -1.24 9.55 -27.45
N GLY A 422 -1.41 10.81 -27.88
CA GLY A 422 -2.74 11.40 -28.05
C GLY A 422 -3.59 10.69 -29.11
N ASN A 423 -2.98 10.12 -30.15
CA ASN A 423 -3.70 9.35 -31.16
C ASN A 423 -4.08 7.96 -30.63
N ILE A 424 -3.19 7.31 -29.88
CA ILE A 424 -3.46 6.04 -29.19
C ILE A 424 -4.64 6.22 -28.22
N GLN A 425 -4.57 7.24 -27.36
CA GLN A 425 -5.62 7.57 -26.39
C GLN A 425 -6.98 7.80 -27.07
N LYS A 426 -7.02 8.53 -28.19
CA LYS A 426 -8.26 8.78 -28.94
C LYS A 426 -8.90 7.50 -29.47
N ARG A 427 -8.12 6.52 -29.95
CA ARG A 427 -8.65 5.25 -30.47
C ARG A 427 -9.37 4.39 -29.41
N PHE A 428 -9.18 4.66 -28.12
CA PHE A 428 -9.95 4.05 -27.04
C PHE A 428 -11.28 4.74 -26.72
N SER A 429 -11.51 5.94 -27.26
CA SER A 429 -12.77 6.69 -27.09
C SER A 429 -13.55 6.88 -28.38
N SER A 430 -12.95 6.61 -29.53
CA SER A 430 -13.60 6.73 -30.84
C SER A 430 -13.49 5.43 -31.64
N GLY A 431 -14.56 5.09 -32.36
CA GLY A 431 -14.61 3.93 -33.25
C GLY A 431 -15.50 2.79 -32.75
N ASN A 432 -15.40 1.66 -33.45
CA ASN A 432 -16.04 0.40 -33.07
C ASN A 432 -15.19 -0.32 -32.00
N HIS A 433 -15.76 -1.35 -31.37
CA HIS A 433 -15.16 -2.23 -30.34
C HIS A 433 -15.15 -1.63 -28.91
N ILE A 434 -15.99 -0.62 -28.68
CA ILE A 434 -16.15 0.01 -27.38
C ILE A 434 -17.04 -0.83 -26.47
N THR A 435 -16.65 -0.98 -25.22
CA THR A 435 -17.36 -1.73 -24.18
C THR A 435 -17.14 -1.07 -22.82
N PHE A 436 -17.87 -1.53 -21.81
CA PHE A 436 -17.53 -1.29 -20.41
C PHE A 436 -16.33 -2.18 -20.02
N ILE A 437 -15.34 -1.58 -19.35
CA ILE A 437 -14.12 -2.24 -18.86
C ILE A 437 -13.97 -2.03 -17.35
N HIS A 438 -13.29 -2.95 -16.67
CA HIS A 438 -12.97 -2.86 -15.25
C HIS A 438 -11.73 -1.99 -14.98
N GLY A 439 -10.71 -2.07 -15.83
CA GLY A 439 -9.51 -1.23 -15.83
C GLY A 439 -8.41 -1.57 -14.82
N ASP A 440 -8.61 -2.54 -13.92
CA ASP A 440 -7.61 -2.99 -12.92
C ASP A 440 -7.82 -4.47 -12.55
N ILE A 441 -8.07 -5.31 -13.55
CA ILE A 441 -8.24 -6.75 -13.33
C ILE A 441 -6.89 -7.36 -13.02
N LYS A 442 -6.77 -7.95 -11.83
CA LYS A 442 -5.59 -8.69 -11.38
C LYS A 442 -5.96 -9.63 -10.24
N SER A 443 -5.19 -10.70 -10.05
CA SER A 443 -5.47 -11.67 -8.98
C SER A 443 -5.64 -11.05 -7.58
N PRO A 444 -4.84 -10.04 -7.17
CA PRO A 444 -5.07 -9.31 -5.92
C PRO A 444 -6.46 -8.67 -5.77
N ASN A 445 -7.15 -8.38 -6.88
CA ASN A 445 -8.47 -7.75 -6.94
C ASN A 445 -9.57 -8.75 -7.28
N ILE A 446 -9.33 -10.05 -7.07
CA ILE A 446 -10.31 -11.12 -7.30
C ILE A 446 -10.40 -11.99 -6.06
N PHE A 447 -11.63 -12.14 -5.55
CA PHE A 447 -11.98 -13.20 -4.62
C PHE A 447 -12.32 -14.48 -5.39
N TYR A 448 -11.90 -15.62 -4.86
CA TYR A 448 -12.11 -16.94 -5.44
C TYR A 448 -12.99 -17.76 -4.52
N ASP A 449 -14.14 -18.19 -5.05
CA ASP A 449 -15.03 -19.12 -4.36
C ASP A 449 -14.47 -20.54 -4.47
N VAL A 450 -13.58 -20.91 -3.55
CA VAL A 450 -12.91 -22.22 -3.54
C VAL A 450 -13.89 -23.39 -3.43
N GLN A 451 -15.07 -23.17 -2.86
CA GLN A 451 -16.11 -24.18 -2.73
C GLN A 451 -16.88 -24.40 -4.04
N ASN A 452 -16.95 -23.39 -4.89
CA ASN A 452 -17.60 -23.44 -6.20
C ASN A 452 -16.59 -23.42 -7.36
N GLY A 453 -15.49 -24.16 -7.19
CA GLY A 453 -14.50 -24.37 -8.25
C GLY A 453 -13.74 -23.09 -8.64
N ASN A 454 -13.43 -22.23 -7.68
CA ASN A 454 -12.72 -20.95 -7.87
C ASN A 454 -13.47 -19.98 -8.79
N GLU A 455 -14.80 -19.88 -8.66
CA GLU A 455 -15.57 -18.86 -9.37
C GLU A 455 -15.08 -17.46 -8.95
N PRO A 456 -14.68 -16.59 -9.90
CA PRO A 456 -14.06 -15.31 -9.57
C PRO A 456 -15.09 -14.22 -9.29
N TYR A 457 -14.87 -13.49 -8.19
CA TYR A 457 -15.63 -12.33 -7.74
C TYR A 457 -14.74 -11.09 -7.86
N PHE A 458 -15.09 -10.21 -8.79
CA PHE A 458 -14.25 -9.06 -9.16
C PHE A 458 -14.52 -7.87 -8.23
N LEU A 459 -13.47 -7.28 -7.69
CA LEU A 459 -13.52 -6.10 -6.82
C LEU A 459 -12.58 -5.00 -7.33
N ASP A 460 -12.60 -3.85 -6.65
CA ASP A 460 -11.76 -2.68 -6.97
C ASP A 460 -12.11 -2.02 -8.31
N TRP A 461 -13.35 -1.53 -8.41
CA TRP A 461 -13.92 -0.95 -9.63
C TRP A 461 -13.52 0.51 -9.87
N GLN A 462 -12.46 0.98 -9.20
CA GLN A 462 -11.96 2.37 -9.26
C GLN A 462 -11.53 2.79 -10.66
N HIS A 463 -11.07 1.83 -11.46
CA HIS A 463 -10.59 2.05 -12.82
C HIS A 463 -11.64 1.73 -13.89
N CYS A 464 -12.92 1.56 -13.54
CA CYS A 464 -13.95 1.21 -14.51
C CYS A 464 -14.26 2.36 -15.48
N ALA A 465 -14.34 2.07 -16.76
CA ALA A 465 -14.52 3.08 -17.82
C ALA A 465 -15.22 2.50 -19.04
N MET A 466 -15.54 3.37 -19.98
CA MET A 466 -15.77 3.00 -21.36
C MET A 466 -14.42 2.94 -22.09
N GLY A 467 -14.16 1.83 -22.78
CA GLY A 467 -12.90 1.57 -23.46
C GLY A 467 -12.97 0.30 -24.31
N LYS A 468 -11.84 -0.35 -24.57
CA LYS A 468 -11.79 -1.61 -25.31
C LYS A 468 -11.42 -2.75 -24.37
N GLY A 469 -12.12 -3.89 -24.48
CA GLY A 469 -11.97 -5.02 -23.54
C GLY A 469 -10.56 -5.63 -23.48
N VAL A 470 -9.74 -5.42 -24.53
CA VAL A 470 -8.31 -5.79 -24.54
C VAL A 470 -7.48 -5.08 -23.47
N GLN A 471 -7.91 -3.91 -23.00
CA GLN A 471 -7.22 -3.19 -21.92
C GLN A 471 -7.18 -4.04 -20.65
N ASP A 472 -8.30 -4.64 -20.27
CA ASP A 472 -8.37 -5.53 -19.11
C ASP A 472 -7.54 -6.81 -19.33
N VAL A 473 -7.50 -7.34 -20.56
CA VAL A 473 -6.71 -8.53 -20.91
C VAL A 473 -5.22 -8.28 -20.70
N ILE A 474 -4.69 -7.18 -21.25
CA ILE A 474 -3.27 -6.83 -21.12
C ILE A 474 -2.92 -6.56 -19.66
N PHE A 475 -3.76 -5.81 -18.95
CA PHE A 475 -3.51 -5.47 -17.55
C PHE A 475 -3.50 -6.73 -16.66
N PHE A 476 -4.45 -7.64 -16.88
CA PHE A 476 -4.51 -8.93 -16.18
C PHE A 476 -3.24 -9.76 -16.39
N ILE A 477 -2.74 -9.82 -17.63
CA ILE A 477 -1.51 -10.55 -17.96
C ILE A 477 -0.30 -9.94 -17.26
N ILE A 478 -0.16 -8.61 -17.31
CA ILE A 478 0.99 -7.92 -16.71
C ILE A 478 0.96 -8.05 -15.18
N GLU A 479 -0.18 -7.87 -14.52
CA GLU A 479 -0.25 -7.84 -13.06
C GLU A 479 -0.28 -9.22 -12.41
N SER A 480 -0.82 -10.24 -13.09
CA SER A 480 -1.10 -11.54 -12.45
C SER A 480 -0.09 -12.64 -12.76
N PHE A 481 0.84 -12.42 -13.69
CA PHE A 481 1.83 -13.41 -14.10
C PHE A 481 3.26 -12.90 -14.01
N ASP A 482 4.17 -13.83 -13.73
CA ASP A 482 5.61 -13.62 -13.73
C ASP A 482 6.12 -13.48 -15.16
N LEU A 483 7.19 -12.71 -15.35
CA LEU A 483 7.80 -12.47 -16.65
C LEU A 483 8.11 -13.77 -17.43
N LYS A 484 8.53 -14.83 -16.72
CA LYS A 484 8.83 -16.15 -17.31
C LYS A 484 7.60 -16.87 -17.89
N GLN A 485 6.40 -16.60 -17.34
CA GLN A 485 5.15 -17.23 -17.77
C GLN A 485 4.48 -16.47 -18.91
N ILE A 486 4.71 -15.15 -19.02
CA ILE A 486 4.10 -14.28 -20.03
C ILE A 486 4.17 -14.84 -21.46
N PRO A 487 5.30 -15.36 -21.98
CA PRO A 487 5.35 -15.87 -23.36
C PRO A 487 4.27 -16.94 -23.65
N ILE A 488 4.01 -17.81 -22.67
CA ILE A 488 3.06 -18.91 -22.79
C ILE A 488 1.64 -18.40 -22.56
N VAL A 489 1.40 -17.73 -21.44
CA VAL A 489 0.04 -17.31 -21.05
C VAL A 489 -0.51 -16.23 -21.98
N PHE A 490 0.33 -15.35 -22.52
CA PHE A 490 -0.09 -14.33 -23.47
C PHE A 490 -0.70 -14.96 -24.71
N GLY A 491 -0.05 -15.96 -25.30
CA GLY A 491 -0.57 -16.69 -26.46
C GLY A 491 -1.91 -17.36 -26.16
N ILE A 492 -2.01 -18.07 -25.03
CA ILE A 492 -3.23 -18.79 -24.63
C ILE A 492 -4.39 -17.81 -24.38
N ILE A 493 -4.17 -16.80 -23.53
CA ILE A 493 -5.20 -15.84 -23.12
C ILE A 493 -5.67 -15.02 -24.31
N LYS A 494 -4.76 -14.56 -25.18
CA LYS A 494 -5.07 -13.82 -26.41
C LYS A 494 -6.08 -14.58 -27.28
N HIS A 495 -5.78 -15.84 -27.63
CA HIS A 495 -6.67 -16.62 -28.49
C HIS A 495 -7.96 -17.00 -27.78
N TYR A 496 -7.89 -17.37 -26.50
CA TYR A 496 -9.06 -17.78 -25.73
C TYR A 496 -10.06 -16.64 -25.54
N TYR A 497 -9.58 -15.45 -25.18
CA TYR A 497 -10.43 -14.25 -25.03
C TYR A 497 -11.15 -13.90 -26.33
N TYR A 498 -10.43 -13.86 -27.47
CA TYR A 498 -11.03 -13.58 -28.77
C TYR A 498 -12.11 -14.61 -29.14
N LYS A 499 -11.82 -15.90 -28.93
CA LYS A 499 -12.80 -16.97 -29.15
C LYS A 499 -14.04 -16.80 -28.28
N LYS A 500 -13.87 -16.45 -27.00
CA LYS A 500 -14.99 -16.21 -26.08
C LYS A 500 -15.84 -15.00 -26.47
N LEU A 501 -15.24 -13.93 -26.98
CA LEU A 501 -16.01 -12.81 -27.53
C LEU A 501 -16.93 -13.25 -28.66
N ILE A 502 -16.43 -14.06 -29.60
CA ILE A 502 -17.22 -14.61 -30.71
C ILE A 502 -18.33 -15.53 -30.17
N GLU A 503 -18.01 -16.44 -29.24
CA GLU A 503 -19.00 -17.32 -28.60
C GLU A 503 -20.13 -16.53 -27.91
N TYR A 504 -19.82 -15.36 -27.34
CA TYR A 504 -20.80 -14.45 -26.76
C TYR A 504 -21.41 -13.44 -27.75
N GLY A 505 -21.22 -13.62 -29.06
CA GLY A 505 -21.94 -12.90 -30.11
C GLY A 505 -21.22 -11.69 -30.72
N VAL A 506 -19.95 -11.46 -30.41
CA VAL A 506 -19.13 -10.42 -31.04
C VAL A 506 -18.59 -10.91 -32.38
N ASN A 507 -19.32 -10.65 -33.46
CA ASN A 507 -18.98 -11.14 -34.81
C ASN A 507 -18.37 -10.07 -35.74
N ASN A 508 -18.38 -8.80 -35.32
CA ASN A 508 -17.91 -7.66 -36.12
C ASN A 508 -16.55 -7.13 -35.65
N TYR A 509 -15.66 -8.05 -35.24
CA TYR A 509 -14.33 -7.71 -34.74
C TYR A 509 -13.31 -8.67 -35.35
N SER A 510 -12.62 -8.22 -36.40
CA SER A 510 -11.66 -9.08 -37.10
C SER A 510 -10.43 -9.36 -36.23
N TRP A 511 -9.73 -10.46 -36.51
CA TRP A 511 -8.49 -10.80 -35.81
C TRP A 511 -7.44 -9.68 -35.92
N LYS A 512 -7.35 -9.04 -37.09
CA LYS A 512 -6.40 -7.95 -37.31
C LYS A 512 -6.71 -6.73 -36.45
N GLU A 513 -7.97 -6.31 -36.39
CA GLU A 513 -8.41 -5.21 -35.52
C GLU A 513 -8.18 -5.55 -34.04
N TYR A 514 -8.40 -6.81 -33.65
CA TYR A 514 -8.11 -7.29 -32.30
C TYR A 514 -6.62 -7.21 -31.94
N GLU A 515 -5.73 -7.58 -32.86
CA GLU A 515 -4.29 -7.45 -32.67
C GLU A 515 -3.83 -6.00 -32.58
N ASP A 516 -4.37 -5.12 -33.43
CA ASP A 516 -4.07 -3.69 -33.39
C ASP A 516 -4.53 -3.06 -32.06
N ASP A 517 -5.71 -3.44 -31.58
CA ASP A 517 -6.24 -2.99 -30.29
C ASP A 517 -5.41 -3.51 -29.11
N LEU A 518 -4.88 -4.74 -29.17
CA LEU A 518 -3.97 -5.27 -28.15
C LEU A 518 -2.66 -4.47 -28.06
N VAL A 519 -2.09 -4.09 -29.21
CA VAL A 519 -0.89 -3.25 -29.26
C VAL A 519 -1.18 -1.89 -28.63
N ASP A 520 -2.29 -1.25 -29.02
CA ASP A 520 -2.72 0.01 -28.41
C ASP A 520 -2.92 -0.12 -26.90
N ALA A 521 -3.43 -1.27 -26.43
CA ALA A 521 -3.72 -1.49 -25.03
C ALA A 521 -2.44 -1.54 -24.18
N ILE A 522 -1.34 -2.10 -24.71
CA ILE A 522 -0.03 -2.08 -24.06
C ILE A 522 0.52 -0.64 -24.00
N CYS A 523 0.35 0.11 -25.10
CA CYS A 523 0.88 1.46 -25.27
C CYS A 523 0.14 2.55 -24.47
N TYR A 524 -1.01 2.23 -23.84
CA TYR A 524 -1.82 3.19 -23.11
C TYR A 524 -1.66 3.07 -21.58
N VAL A 525 -2.56 2.36 -20.89
CA VAL A 525 -2.56 2.28 -19.42
C VAL A 525 -1.28 1.65 -18.87
N PRO A 526 -0.78 0.51 -19.37
CA PRO A 526 0.48 -0.07 -18.87
C PRO A 526 1.69 0.84 -19.10
N PHE A 527 1.74 1.56 -20.23
CA PHE A 527 2.79 2.54 -20.47
C PHE A 527 2.72 3.73 -19.48
N PHE A 528 1.52 4.25 -19.24
CA PHE A 528 1.30 5.28 -18.23
C PHE A 528 1.70 4.81 -16.82
N THR A 529 1.24 3.62 -16.40
CA THR A 529 1.59 3.00 -15.11
C THR A 529 3.10 2.81 -14.97
N SER A 530 3.76 2.39 -16.05
CA SER A 530 5.22 2.25 -16.10
C SER A 530 5.95 3.56 -15.84
N ILE A 531 5.51 4.66 -16.47
CA ILE A 531 6.11 5.98 -16.25
C ILE A 531 5.81 6.50 -14.85
N TRP A 532 4.56 6.37 -14.39
CA TRP A 532 4.14 6.83 -13.08
C TRP A 532 4.95 6.15 -11.98
N PHE A 533 4.84 4.84 -11.81
CA PHE A 533 5.55 4.12 -10.75
C PHE A 533 7.06 4.03 -11.02
N GLY A 534 7.47 4.07 -12.28
CA GLY A 534 8.89 4.11 -12.65
C GLY A 534 9.58 5.39 -12.20
N THR A 535 8.87 6.51 -12.07
CA THR A 535 9.43 7.80 -11.65
C THR A 535 9.09 8.18 -10.21
N THR A 536 8.16 7.48 -9.55
CA THR A 536 7.90 7.62 -8.12
C THR A 536 9.16 7.31 -7.28
N PRO A 537 9.49 8.14 -6.27
CA PRO A 537 10.55 7.85 -5.29
C PRO A 537 10.35 6.51 -4.59
N GLN A 538 11.43 5.79 -4.28
CA GLN A 538 11.34 4.43 -3.72
C GLN A 538 10.72 4.37 -2.32
N ASP A 539 10.83 5.45 -1.56
CA ASP A 539 10.27 5.61 -0.23
C ASP A 539 8.76 5.84 -0.24
N GLU A 540 8.18 6.26 -1.37
CA GLU A 540 6.74 6.40 -1.60
C GLU A 540 6.07 5.11 -2.15
N LEU A 541 6.86 4.09 -2.52
CA LEU A 541 6.33 2.83 -3.07
C LEU A 541 6.02 1.80 -1.97
N ILE A 542 4.83 1.20 -2.03
CA ILE A 542 4.44 0.06 -1.16
C ILE A 542 5.33 -1.15 -1.44
N ASP A 543 5.43 -1.51 -2.72
CA ASP A 543 6.35 -2.54 -3.20
C ASP A 543 7.44 -1.88 -4.04
N LYS A 544 8.65 -1.85 -3.49
CA LYS A 544 9.82 -1.25 -4.16
C LYS A 544 10.22 -1.98 -5.45
N ASN A 545 9.83 -3.24 -5.59
CA ASN A 545 10.13 -4.04 -6.76
C ASN A 545 9.05 -3.94 -7.85
N PHE A 546 7.86 -3.42 -7.51
CA PHE A 546 6.74 -3.29 -8.44
C PHE A 546 7.13 -2.63 -9.76
N PRO A 547 7.79 -1.44 -9.79
CA PRO A 547 8.12 -0.79 -11.05
C PRO A 547 9.03 -1.66 -11.93
N PHE A 548 10.03 -2.31 -11.32
CA PHE A 548 10.97 -3.16 -12.06
C PHE A 548 10.23 -4.29 -12.76
N PHE A 549 9.42 -5.06 -12.05
CA PHE A 549 8.70 -6.18 -12.65
C PHE A 549 7.64 -5.71 -13.64
N PHE A 550 6.88 -4.67 -13.31
CA PHE A 550 5.84 -4.15 -14.19
C PHE A 550 6.40 -3.67 -15.53
N ILE A 551 7.46 -2.84 -15.50
CA ILE A 551 8.09 -2.27 -16.69
C ILE A 551 8.66 -3.38 -17.58
N ASN A 552 9.38 -4.35 -17.00
CA ASN A 552 9.95 -5.45 -17.79
C ASN A 552 8.87 -6.31 -18.47
N LYS A 553 7.74 -6.56 -17.80
CA LYS A 553 6.59 -7.29 -18.37
C LYS A 553 5.93 -6.52 -19.51
N MET A 554 5.74 -5.21 -19.34
CA MET A 554 5.21 -4.33 -20.38
C MET A 554 6.14 -4.25 -21.60
N LEU A 555 7.44 -4.05 -21.39
CA LEU A 555 8.45 -4.01 -22.45
C LEU A 555 8.53 -5.33 -23.22
N PHE A 556 8.47 -6.46 -22.51
CA PHE A 556 8.42 -7.79 -23.14
C PHE A 556 7.22 -7.92 -24.08
N LEU A 557 6.02 -7.51 -23.63
CA LEU A 557 4.83 -7.55 -24.48
C LEU A 557 4.98 -6.62 -25.69
N LEU A 558 5.48 -5.38 -25.49
CA LEU A 558 5.72 -4.44 -26.59
C LEU A 558 6.60 -5.04 -27.69
N GLU A 559 7.62 -5.82 -27.33
CA GLU A 559 8.49 -6.50 -28.29
C GLU A 559 7.77 -7.59 -29.08
N HIS A 560 6.93 -8.38 -28.41
CA HIS A 560 6.40 -9.64 -28.92
C HIS A 560 4.95 -9.54 -29.44
N THR A 561 4.35 -8.35 -29.46
CA THR A 561 3.01 -8.10 -30.06
C THR A 561 3.04 -7.53 -31.48
N SER A 562 4.20 -7.25 -32.07
CA SER A 562 4.29 -6.89 -33.50
C SER A 562 4.24 -8.13 -34.40
N VAL A 563 3.45 -8.04 -35.46
CA VAL A 563 2.98 -9.09 -36.39
C VAL A 563 4.08 -9.85 -37.17
N GLU A 564 5.37 -9.64 -36.90
CA GLU A 564 6.44 -10.24 -37.71
C GLU A 564 7.11 -11.51 -37.14
N ASP A 565 6.98 -11.84 -35.84
CA ASP A 565 7.88 -12.86 -35.26
C ASP A 565 7.25 -14.14 -34.67
N THR A 566 5.93 -14.27 -34.61
CA THR A 566 5.32 -15.48 -33.98
C THR A 566 4.98 -16.60 -34.98
N VAL A 567 5.08 -16.38 -36.29
CA VAL A 567 4.78 -17.40 -37.33
C VAL A 567 6.06 -18.06 -37.90
N LYS A 568 7.24 -17.75 -37.36
CA LYS A 568 8.51 -18.38 -37.79
C LYS A 568 9.13 -19.36 -36.80
N ASN A 569 8.61 -19.47 -35.58
CA ASN A 569 9.19 -20.30 -34.51
C ASN A 569 8.21 -21.27 -33.82
N MET A 570 7.10 -21.61 -34.49
CA MET A 570 6.30 -22.82 -34.24
C MET A 570 6.09 -23.52 -35.57
#